data_AF-A0AAJ6VMB5-F1
#
_entry.id   AF-A0AAJ6VMB5-F1
#
_cell.length_a   1.000
_cell.length_b   1.000
_cell.length_c   1.000
_cell.angle_alpha   90.00
_cell.angle_beta   90.00
_cell.angle_gamma   90.00
#
_symmetry.space_group_name_H-M   'P 1'
#
loop_
_entity.id
_entity.type
_entity.pdbx_description
1 polymer ?
#
loop_
_entity_poly.entity_id
_entity_poly.type
_entity_poly.pdbx_seq_one_letter_code
_entity_poly.pdbx_strand_id
1 'polypeptide(L)'
;MPMHLQFNPYIRGGYRPLMKPVECLRSIFCLHNETVNIWTHGVAIIYILITVPHLLPWGTRESLMGFLSWCHVIGAISPWIGSFLYHVFMNLDFGEAVYKYLLKLDMLGIWICQSIGAMPLIAASVHCLPNIFWYLCIATYCFLSVWGLFKAMHAKSPWERRLCFSPPFMMRMLVLIFRCFGFGGGNPEAFTQDLITVIGGTIGALRIPEKWIPGKVDLLLNSHNIMHVMVVLAVCSMHSATLQDLAWMTKPGVCLQQPMTNAGLASTMDHHDL
;
A
#
# COMPACT_ATOMS: atom_id res chain seq x y z
N MET A 1 23.39 -16.25 17.04
CA MET A 1 22.04 -15.97 16.55
C MET A 1 21.62 -17.03 15.55
N PRO A 2 20.35 -17.49 15.52
CA PRO A 2 19.85 -18.36 14.47
C PRO A 2 20.04 -17.78 13.06
N MET A 3 20.29 -18.63 12.07
CA MET A 3 20.54 -18.18 10.68
C MET A 3 19.34 -17.47 10.05
N HIS A 4 18.11 -17.89 10.38
CA HIS A 4 16.90 -17.28 9.84
C HIS A 4 16.65 -15.83 10.30
N LEU A 5 17.30 -15.40 11.39
CA LEU A 5 17.27 -14.02 11.90
C LEU A 5 18.39 -13.14 11.33
N GLN A 6 19.34 -13.71 10.59
CA GLN A 6 20.49 -13.02 10.00
C GLN A 6 20.35 -12.91 8.48
N PHE A 7 19.26 -12.32 8.00
CA PHE A 7 18.96 -12.22 6.58
C PHE A 7 19.72 -11.11 5.83
N ASN A 8 20.30 -10.15 6.55
CA ASN A 8 21.10 -9.05 5.98
C ASN A 8 22.58 -9.18 6.40
N PRO A 9 23.51 -9.54 5.48
CA PRO A 9 24.91 -9.78 5.81
C PRO A 9 25.68 -8.50 6.18
N TYR A 10 25.10 -7.32 5.94
CA TYR A 10 25.74 -6.04 6.23
C TYR A 10 25.45 -5.52 7.65
N ILE A 11 24.43 -6.08 8.31
CA ILE A 11 24.08 -5.79 9.71
C ILE A 11 24.85 -6.77 10.60
N ARG A 12 25.78 -6.25 11.40
CA ARG A 12 26.76 -7.05 12.15
C ARG A 12 26.44 -7.20 13.64
N GLY A 13 25.60 -6.32 14.19
CA GLY A 13 25.26 -6.28 15.61
C GLY A 13 23.84 -5.76 15.87
N GLY A 14 23.53 -5.54 17.15
CA GLY A 14 22.22 -5.05 17.58
C GLY A 14 21.08 -6.07 17.52
N TYR A 15 21.36 -7.33 17.16
CA TYR A 15 20.37 -8.40 17.15
C TYR A 15 19.89 -8.76 18.55
N ARG A 16 18.58 -8.94 18.72
CA ARG A 16 18.01 -9.52 19.94
C ARG A 16 18.30 -11.03 20.01
N PRO A 17 18.51 -11.62 21.20
CA PRO A 17 18.53 -13.07 21.38
C PRO A 17 17.16 -13.72 21.09
N LEU A 18 17.09 -15.04 21.18
CA LEU A 18 15.79 -15.72 21.28
C LEU A 18 15.12 -15.34 22.61
N MET A 19 13.81 -15.12 22.57
CA MET A 19 13.06 -14.50 23.65
C MET A 19 11.71 -15.20 23.86
N LYS A 20 11.25 -15.19 25.10
CA LYS A 20 9.86 -15.52 25.46
C LYS A 20 8.91 -14.37 25.09
N PRO A 21 7.60 -14.60 24.96
CA PRO A 21 6.64 -13.56 24.57
C PRO A 21 6.70 -12.27 25.40
N VAL A 22 6.86 -12.39 26.72
CA VAL A 22 6.96 -11.23 27.63
C VAL A 22 8.25 -10.43 27.38
N GLU A 23 9.35 -11.11 27.05
CA GLU A 23 10.63 -10.48 26.74
C GLU A 23 10.57 -9.75 25.38
N CYS A 24 9.89 -10.32 24.39
CA CYS A 24 9.59 -9.64 23.12
C CYS A 24 8.84 -8.32 23.36
N LEU A 25 7.80 -8.33 24.21
CA LEU A 25 7.05 -7.12 24.55
C LEU A 25 7.91 -6.10 25.30
N ARG A 26 8.73 -6.53 26.26
CA ARG A 26 9.68 -5.64 26.96
C ARG A 26 10.72 -5.04 26.01
N SER A 27 11.12 -5.79 24.97
CA SER A 27 12.12 -5.34 24.00
C SER A 27 11.69 -4.12 23.19
N ILE A 28 10.39 -3.83 23.10
CA ILE A 28 9.86 -2.60 22.45
C ILE A 28 10.53 -1.34 23.03
N PHE A 29 10.86 -1.35 24.32
CA PHE A 29 11.48 -0.23 25.04
C PHE A 29 13.01 -0.36 25.14
N CYS A 30 13.62 -1.32 24.43
CA CYS A 30 15.06 -1.53 24.39
C CYS A 30 15.63 -1.16 23.01
N LEU A 31 16.90 -0.76 22.99
CA LEU A 31 17.59 -0.42 21.75
C LEU A 31 18.19 -1.68 21.08
N HIS A 32 17.80 -1.92 19.83
CA HIS A 32 18.24 -3.03 19.00
C HIS A 32 17.99 -2.69 17.51
N ASN A 33 18.46 -3.53 16.60
CA ASN A 33 18.36 -3.31 15.15
C ASN A 33 16.91 -3.24 14.62
N GLU A 34 15.97 -3.85 15.33
CA GLU A 34 14.53 -3.79 15.02
C GLU A 34 13.77 -2.60 15.65
N THR A 35 14.41 -1.76 16.49
CA THR A 35 13.69 -0.73 17.28
C THR A 35 12.94 0.25 16.38
N VAL A 36 13.60 0.76 15.34
CA VAL A 36 12.98 1.72 14.41
C VAL A 36 11.84 1.08 13.63
N ASN A 37 11.98 -0.18 13.20
CA ASN A 37 10.96 -0.91 12.46
C ASN A 37 9.67 -1.06 13.30
N ILE A 38 9.82 -1.39 14.59
CA ILE A 38 8.70 -1.47 15.53
C ILE A 38 8.05 -0.10 15.74
N TRP A 39 8.83 0.93 16.09
CA TRP A 39 8.27 2.22 16.47
C TRP A 39 7.63 2.99 15.32
N THR A 40 8.22 2.94 14.12
CA THR A 40 7.65 3.58 12.92
C THR A 40 6.23 3.09 12.63
N HIS A 41 5.99 1.78 12.68
CA HIS A 41 4.66 1.20 12.46
C HIS A 41 3.74 1.32 13.68
N GLY A 42 4.27 1.19 14.90
CA GLY A 42 3.50 1.36 16.13
C GLY A 42 2.89 2.77 16.26
N VAL A 43 3.69 3.80 15.99
CA VAL A 43 3.24 5.20 16.00
C VAL A 43 2.21 5.44 14.89
N ALA A 44 2.44 4.90 13.69
CA ALA A 44 1.53 5.06 12.57
C ALA A 44 0.14 4.47 12.88
N ILE A 45 0.07 3.28 13.50
CA ILE A 45 -1.20 2.66 13.95
C ILE A 45 -1.97 3.61 14.87
N ILE A 46 -1.31 4.20 15.88
CA ILE A 46 -1.96 5.12 16.81
C ILE A 46 -2.47 6.36 16.07
N TYR A 47 -1.62 6.95 15.21
CA TYR A 47 -1.96 8.16 14.46
C TYR A 47 -3.21 7.98 13.58
N ILE A 48 -3.30 6.88 12.82
CA ILE A 48 -4.43 6.67 11.91
C ILE A 48 -5.71 6.30 12.65
N LEU A 49 -5.62 5.55 13.76
CA LEU A 49 -6.78 5.23 14.59
C LEU A 49 -7.44 6.49 15.18
N ILE A 50 -6.65 7.52 15.47
CA ILE A 50 -7.15 8.82 15.92
C ILE A 50 -7.72 9.62 14.73
N THR A 51 -7.04 9.60 13.58
CA THR A 51 -7.35 10.52 12.47
C THR A 51 -8.54 10.06 11.60
N VAL A 52 -8.61 8.77 11.27
CA VAL A 52 -9.59 8.20 10.32
C VAL A 52 -11.05 8.40 10.72
N PRO A 53 -11.46 8.22 12.00
CA PRO A 53 -12.84 8.44 12.43
C PRO A 53 -13.37 9.85 12.12
N HIS A 54 -12.48 10.85 12.05
CA HIS A 54 -12.87 12.25 11.85
C HIS A 54 -12.85 12.69 10.38
N LEU A 55 -12.14 11.98 9.51
CA LEU A 55 -11.90 12.44 8.13
C LEU A 55 -12.73 11.70 7.06
N LEU A 56 -13.19 10.48 7.34
CA LEU A 56 -13.99 9.73 6.37
C LEU A 56 -15.48 10.06 6.46
N PRO A 57 -16.20 10.07 5.32
CA PRO A 57 -17.64 10.33 5.29
C PRO A 57 -18.43 9.09 5.74
N TRP A 58 -18.33 8.70 7.01
CA TRP A 58 -18.99 7.49 7.54
C TRP A 58 -20.51 7.46 7.35
N GLY A 59 -21.14 8.62 7.19
CA GLY A 59 -22.59 8.78 7.04
C GLY A 59 -23.11 8.85 5.59
N THR A 60 -22.27 8.66 4.56
CA THR A 60 -22.79 8.63 3.17
C THR A 60 -23.78 7.47 2.98
N ARG A 61 -24.98 7.78 2.47
CA ARG A 61 -26.03 6.77 2.17
C ARG A 61 -25.71 5.88 0.98
N GLU A 62 -24.71 6.25 0.18
CA GLU A 62 -24.27 5.45 -0.95
C GLU A 62 -23.42 4.26 -0.50
N SER A 63 -23.88 3.06 -0.83
CA SER A 63 -23.24 1.79 -0.44
C SER A 63 -21.81 1.67 -0.97
N LEU A 64 -21.53 2.20 -2.17
CA LEU A 64 -20.19 2.17 -2.77
C LEU A 64 -19.19 3.04 -1.98
N MET A 65 -19.55 4.27 -1.61
CA MET A 65 -18.65 5.16 -0.88
C MET A 65 -18.32 4.63 0.52
N GLY A 66 -19.32 4.06 1.19
CA GLY A 66 -19.11 3.37 2.46
C GLY A 66 -18.17 2.17 2.31
N PHE A 67 -18.37 1.35 1.28
CA PHE A 67 -17.49 0.21 0.98
C PHE A 67 -16.05 0.64 0.70
N LEU A 68 -15.83 1.62 -0.18
CA LEU A 68 -14.49 2.11 -0.53
C LEU A 68 -13.79 2.76 0.68
N SER A 69 -14.53 3.44 1.55
CA SER A 69 -14.00 3.98 2.81
C SER A 69 -13.49 2.87 3.73
N TRP A 70 -14.24 1.78 3.90
CA TRP A 70 -13.78 0.61 4.66
C TRP A 70 -12.58 -0.07 4.02
N CYS A 71 -12.59 -0.24 2.70
CA CYS A 71 -11.43 -0.76 1.96
C CYS A 71 -10.17 0.06 2.24
N HIS A 72 -10.27 1.39 2.21
CA HIS A 72 -9.17 2.30 2.53
C HIS A 72 -8.66 2.09 3.96
N VAL A 73 -9.54 2.08 4.96
CA VAL A 73 -9.14 1.95 6.37
C VAL A 73 -8.46 0.62 6.65
N ILE A 74 -9.06 -0.47 6.18
CA ILE A 74 -8.50 -1.82 6.32
C ILE A 74 -7.14 -1.89 5.62
N GLY A 75 -7.04 -1.35 4.41
CA GLY A 75 -5.81 -1.29 3.64
C GLY A 75 -4.69 -0.45 4.26
N ALA A 76 -5.02 0.72 4.81
CA ALA A 76 -4.04 1.62 5.39
C ALA A 76 -3.43 1.06 6.69
N ILE A 77 -4.23 0.38 7.51
CA ILE A 77 -3.82 -0.13 8.82
C ILE A 77 -3.09 -1.49 8.70
N SER A 78 -3.49 -2.34 7.75
CA SER A 78 -2.98 -3.71 7.65
C SER A 78 -1.46 -3.88 7.54
N PRO A 79 -0.70 -3.09 6.73
CA PRO A 79 0.74 -3.29 6.64
C PRO A 79 1.43 -2.95 7.95
N TRP A 80 0.87 -2.01 8.71
CA TRP A 80 1.46 -1.59 9.96
C TRP A 80 1.22 -2.59 11.08
N ILE A 81 0.02 -3.16 11.19
CA ILE A 81 -0.26 -4.24 12.14
C ILE A 81 0.61 -5.47 11.84
N GLY A 82 0.64 -5.91 10.57
CA GLY A 82 1.44 -7.07 10.15
C GLY A 82 2.93 -6.89 10.48
N SER A 83 3.50 -5.76 10.05
CA SER A 83 4.88 -5.39 10.32
C SER A 83 5.19 -5.29 11.80
N PHE A 84 4.35 -4.58 12.57
CA PHE A 84 4.56 -4.40 14.00
C PHE A 84 4.58 -5.76 14.74
N LEU A 85 3.61 -6.63 14.47
CA LEU A 85 3.56 -7.96 15.08
C LEU A 85 4.77 -8.81 14.69
N TYR A 86 5.17 -8.80 13.41
CA TYR A 86 6.36 -9.51 12.96
C TYR A 86 7.61 -9.01 13.67
N HIS A 87 7.88 -7.71 13.63
CA HIS A 87 9.09 -7.14 14.20
C HIS A 87 9.14 -7.22 15.72
N VAL A 88 8.01 -7.23 16.43
CA VAL A 88 8.00 -7.49 17.88
C VAL A 88 8.34 -8.95 18.18
N PHE A 89 7.73 -9.90 17.46
CA PHE A 89 7.75 -11.32 17.82
C PHE A 89 8.65 -12.22 16.97
N MET A 90 9.39 -11.70 16.00
CA MET A 90 10.28 -12.50 15.12
C MET A 90 11.35 -13.30 15.89
N ASN A 91 11.69 -12.88 17.11
CA ASN A 91 12.68 -13.50 17.98
C ASN A 91 12.13 -14.56 18.95
N LEU A 92 10.85 -14.97 18.80
CA LEU A 92 10.25 -15.99 19.66
C LEU A 92 11.05 -17.32 19.63
N ASP A 93 11.24 -17.92 20.81
CA ASP A 93 11.95 -19.18 21.00
C ASP A 93 11.16 -20.44 20.55
N PHE A 94 10.03 -20.26 19.87
CA PHE A 94 9.17 -21.32 19.32
C PHE A 94 9.65 -21.88 17.97
N GLY A 95 10.81 -21.45 17.50
CA GLY A 95 11.47 -21.97 16.30
C GLY A 95 11.11 -21.25 14.98
N GLU A 96 11.77 -21.66 13.90
CA GLU A 96 11.73 -20.97 12.60
C GLU A 96 10.34 -20.99 11.93
N ALA A 97 9.48 -21.95 12.27
CA ALA A 97 8.12 -22.01 11.74
C ALA A 97 7.30 -20.78 12.14
N VAL A 98 7.37 -20.37 13.42
CA VAL A 98 6.66 -19.19 13.93
C VAL A 98 7.19 -17.91 13.27
N TYR A 99 8.51 -17.79 13.13
CA TYR A 99 9.13 -16.70 12.35
C TYR A 99 8.57 -16.61 10.92
N LYS A 100 8.45 -17.75 10.22
CA LYS A 100 7.89 -17.81 8.86
C LYS A 100 6.40 -17.43 8.81
N TYR A 101 5.61 -17.81 9.82
CA TYR A 101 4.20 -17.40 9.90
C TYR A 101 4.05 -15.89 10.14
N LEU A 102 4.84 -15.33 11.05
CA LEU A 102 4.86 -13.89 11.30
C LEU A 102 5.32 -13.10 10.06
N LEU A 103 6.33 -13.59 9.33
CA LEU A 103 6.76 -12.99 8.07
C LEU A 103 5.65 -13.04 7.01
N LYS A 104 4.89 -14.13 6.93
CA LYS A 104 3.71 -14.23 6.05
C LYS A 104 2.61 -13.25 6.47
N LEU A 105 2.43 -13.01 7.77
CA LEU A 105 1.47 -12.04 8.29
C LEU A 105 1.84 -10.59 7.89
N ASP A 106 3.13 -10.24 7.99
CA ASP A 106 3.64 -8.95 7.51
C ASP A 106 3.38 -8.77 6.00
N MET A 107 3.73 -9.78 5.20
CA MET A 107 3.43 -9.80 3.76
C MET A 107 1.94 -9.68 3.46
N LEU A 108 1.08 -10.35 4.24
CA LEU A 108 -0.37 -10.25 4.10
C LEU A 108 -0.84 -8.81 4.35
N GLY A 109 -0.25 -8.12 5.33
CA GLY A 109 -0.52 -6.71 5.59
C GLY A 109 -0.24 -5.81 4.38
N ILE A 110 0.91 -6.01 3.72
CA ILE A 110 1.26 -5.34 2.46
C ILE A 110 0.27 -5.69 1.37
N TRP A 111 -0.09 -6.97 1.23
CA TRP A 111 -1.06 -7.40 0.22
C TRP A 111 -2.43 -6.75 0.41
N ILE A 112 -2.95 -6.70 1.64
CA ILE A 112 -4.24 -6.06 1.95
C ILE A 112 -4.20 -4.57 1.58
N CYS A 113 -3.12 -3.86 1.91
CA CYS A 113 -2.92 -2.46 1.50
C CYS A 113 -2.93 -2.31 -0.02
N GLN A 114 -2.16 -3.14 -0.71
CA GLN A 114 -1.98 -3.04 -2.15
C GLN A 114 -3.22 -3.50 -2.92
N SER A 115 -4.05 -4.39 -2.38
CA SER A 115 -5.25 -4.88 -3.03
C SER A 115 -6.49 -4.10 -2.59
N ILE A 116 -6.94 -4.34 -1.36
CA ILE A 116 -8.13 -3.75 -0.77
C ILE A 116 -7.94 -2.24 -0.60
N GLY A 117 -6.80 -1.79 -0.06
CA GLY A 117 -6.53 -0.36 0.16
C GLY A 117 -6.48 0.48 -1.11
N ALA A 118 -6.11 -0.11 -2.24
CA ALA A 118 -6.06 0.56 -3.54
C ALA A 118 -7.39 0.56 -4.30
N MET A 119 -8.43 -0.15 -3.81
CA MET A 119 -9.77 -0.16 -4.41
C MET A 119 -10.35 1.23 -4.67
N PRO A 120 -10.27 2.22 -3.75
CA PRO A 120 -10.79 3.55 -3.98
C PRO A 120 -10.14 4.23 -5.19
N LEU A 121 -8.82 4.09 -5.35
CA LEU A 121 -8.09 4.66 -6.46
C LEU A 121 -8.50 4.03 -7.79
N ILE A 122 -8.58 2.69 -7.85
CA ILE A 122 -9.04 2.01 -9.08
C ILE A 122 -10.47 2.46 -9.41
N ALA A 123 -11.38 2.40 -8.45
CA ALA A 123 -12.79 2.75 -8.64
C ALA A 123 -12.99 4.22 -9.06
N ALA A 124 -12.26 5.16 -8.46
CA ALA A 124 -12.28 6.57 -8.82
C ALA A 124 -11.70 6.81 -10.22
N SER A 125 -10.62 6.10 -10.59
CA SER A 125 -9.97 6.25 -11.89
C SER A 125 -10.88 5.89 -13.06
N VAL A 126 -11.78 4.92 -12.88
CA VAL A 126 -12.70 4.47 -13.93
C VAL A 126 -14.14 4.88 -13.67
N HIS A 127 -14.40 5.73 -12.68
CA HIS A 127 -15.76 6.06 -12.21
C HIS A 127 -16.69 6.59 -13.31
N CYS A 128 -16.16 7.41 -14.22
CA CYS A 128 -16.93 8.02 -15.30
C CYS A 128 -16.93 7.21 -16.61
N LEU A 129 -16.26 6.06 -16.64
CA LEU A 129 -16.33 5.16 -17.79
C LEU A 129 -17.66 4.39 -17.80
N PRO A 130 -18.12 3.91 -18.98
CA PRO A 130 -19.28 3.05 -19.06
C PRO A 130 -19.20 1.85 -18.10
N ASN A 131 -20.33 1.45 -17.51
CA ASN A 131 -20.40 0.41 -16.48
C ASN A 131 -19.65 -0.89 -16.84
N ILE A 132 -19.67 -1.30 -18.12
CA ILE A 132 -18.94 -2.49 -18.58
C ILE A 132 -17.43 -2.38 -18.31
N PHE A 133 -16.83 -1.23 -18.60
CA PHE A 133 -15.40 -1.00 -18.37
C PHE A 133 -15.09 -0.86 -16.88
N TRP A 134 -16.00 -0.28 -16.10
CA TRP A 134 -15.89 -0.21 -14.65
C TRP A 134 -15.81 -1.62 -14.04
N TYR A 135 -16.78 -2.49 -14.35
CA TYR A 135 -16.81 -3.86 -13.81
C TYR A 135 -15.63 -4.70 -14.30
N LEU A 136 -15.24 -4.58 -15.58
CA LEU A 136 -14.07 -5.29 -16.11
C LEU A 136 -12.79 -4.87 -15.39
N CYS A 137 -12.55 -3.57 -15.20
CA CYS A 137 -11.36 -3.09 -14.50
C CYS A 137 -11.31 -3.59 -13.05
N ILE A 138 -12.41 -3.50 -12.31
CA ILE A 138 -12.47 -3.98 -10.92
C ILE A 138 -12.26 -5.51 -10.87
N ALA A 139 -12.90 -6.27 -11.74
CA ALA A 139 -12.76 -7.73 -11.79
C ALA A 139 -11.33 -8.16 -12.12
N THR A 140 -10.71 -7.56 -13.15
CA THR A 140 -9.32 -7.82 -13.51
C THR A 140 -8.38 -7.49 -12.36
N TYR A 141 -8.57 -6.36 -11.69
CA TYR A 141 -7.74 -5.99 -10.55
C TYR A 141 -7.85 -6.96 -9.39
N CYS A 142 -9.07 -7.38 -9.04
CA CYS A 142 -9.32 -8.37 -8.00
C CYS A 142 -8.66 -9.72 -8.35
N PHE A 143 -8.77 -10.16 -9.61
CA PHE A 143 -8.11 -11.37 -10.08
C PHE A 143 -6.59 -11.29 -9.93
N LEU A 144 -5.95 -10.22 -10.41
CA LEU A 144 -4.51 -10.01 -10.28
C LEU A 144 -4.06 -9.93 -8.81
N SER A 145 -4.88 -9.33 -7.96
CA SER A 145 -4.63 -9.24 -6.52
C SER A 145 -4.66 -10.62 -5.85
N VAL A 146 -5.67 -11.44 -6.13
CA VAL A 146 -5.77 -12.81 -5.58
C VAL A 146 -4.64 -13.69 -6.09
N TRP A 147 -4.28 -13.57 -7.37
CA TRP A 147 -3.12 -14.27 -7.93
C TRP A 147 -1.81 -13.86 -7.23
N GLY A 148 -1.64 -12.56 -6.98
CA GLY A 148 -0.49 -12.03 -6.24
C GLY A 148 -0.40 -12.58 -4.81
N LEU A 149 -1.53 -12.71 -4.11
CA LEU A 149 -1.59 -13.35 -2.78
C LEU A 149 -1.13 -14.79 -2.84
N PHE A 150 -1.65 -15.57 -3.79
CA PHE A 150 -1.27 -16.96 -3.95
C PHE A 150 0.25 -17.11 -4.11
N LYS A 151 0.87 -16.26 -4.94
CA LYS A 151 2.33 -16.22 -5.13
C LYS A 151 3.06 -15.77 -3.86
N ALA A 152 2.56 -14.76 -3.15
CA ALA A 152 3.14 -14.29 -1.89
C ALA A 152 3.23 -15.41 -0.83
N MET A 153 2.15 -16.19 -0.68
CA MET A 153 2.06 -17.25 0.35
C MET A 153 2.95 -18.47 0.08
N HIS A 154 3.34 -18.67 -1.19
CA HIS A 154 4.18 -19.79 -1.65
C HIS A 154 5.62 -19.37 -2.01
N ALA A 155 5.95 -18.08 -1.89
CA ALA A 155 7.26 -17.57 -2.25
C ALA A 155 8.36 -18.14 -1.35
N LYS A 156 9.42 -18.66 -1.99
CA LYS A 156 10.58 -19.26 -1.32
C LYS A 156 11.71 -18.26 -1.19
N SER A 157 11.87 -17.35 -2.18
CA SER A 157 12.93 -16.35 -2.18
C SER A 157 12.44 -14.93 -1.82
N PRO A 158 13.31 -14.04 -1.31
CA PRO A 158 12.99 -12.63 -1.11
C PRO A 158 12.55 -11.91 -2.39
N TRP A 159 13.07 -12.31 -3.55
CA TRP A 159 12.71 -11.70 -4.84
C TRP A 159 11.32 -12.13 -5.30
N GLU A 160 10.97 -13.41 -5.16
CA GLU A 160 9.62 -13.90 -5.41
C GLU A 160 8.59 -13.17 -4.54
N ARG A 161 8.93 -12.93 -3.26
CA ARG A 161 8.11 -12.17 -2.32
C ARG A 161 7.88 -10.72 -2.71
N ARG A 162 8.81 -10.10 -3.44
CA ARG A 162 8.70 -8.71 -3.91
C ARG A 162 7.94 -8.62 -5.22
N LEU A 163 8.23 -9.54 -6.14
CA LEU A 163 7.67 -9.52 -7.49
C LEU A 163 6.23 -10.03 -7.57
N CYS A 164 5.72 -10.73 -6.55
CA CYS A 164 4.35 -11.23 -6.55
C CYS A 164 3.29 -10.11 -6.62
N PHE A 165 3.62 -8.90 -6.18
CA PHE A 165 2.73 -7.74 -6.22
C PHE A 165 2.87 -6.90 -7.50
N SER A 166 3.76 -7.30 -8.43
CA SER A 166 4.00 -6.51 -9.64
C SER A 166 2.79 -6.43 -10.57
N PRO A 167 1.95 -7.46 -10.77
CA PRO A 167 0.80 -7.32 -11.68
C PRO A 167 -0.28 -6.34 -11.20
N PRO A 168 -0.79 -6.40 -9.94
CA PRO A 168 -1.76 -5.39 -9.48
C PRO A 168 -1.14 -3.98 -9.43
N PHE A 169 0.16 -3.87 -9.11
CA PHE A 169 0.89 -2.60 -9.19
C PHE A 169 0.92 -2.05 -10.61
N MET A 170 1.24 -2.88 -11.61
CA MET A 170 1.29 -2.47 -13.01
C MET A 170 -0.08 -1.99 -13.50
N MET A 171 -1.15 -2.71 -13.13
CA MET A 171 -2.51 -2.29 -13.44
C MET A 171 -2.84 -0.93 -12.81
N ARG A 172 -2.42 -0.68 -11.57
CA ARG A 172 -2.57 0.63 -10.92
C ARG A 172 -1.83 1.72 -11.70
N MET A 173 -0.60 1.47 -12.12
CA MET A 173 0.18 2.42 -12.93
C MET A 173 -0.53 2.73 -14.24
N LEU A 174 -1.10 1.73 -14.91
CA LEU A 174 -1.85 1.94 -16.14
C LEU A 174 -3.06 2.87 -15.91
N VAL A 175 -3.90 2.62 -14.90
CA VAL A 175 -5.07 3.49 -14.67
C VAL A 175 -4.68 4.90 -14.24
N LEU A 176 -3.57 5.07 -13.51
CA LEU A 176 -3.05 6.39 -13.16
C LEU A 176 -2.53 7.15 -14.38
N ILE A 177 -1.86 6.45 -15.31
CA ILE A 177 -1.46 7.03 -16.59
C ILE A 177 -2.70 7.48 -17.38
N PHE A 178 -3.74 6.65 -17.47
CA PHE A 178 -5.02 7.04 -18.09
C PHE A 178 -5.67 8.26 -17.42
N ARG A 179 -5.62 8.33 -16.08
CA ARG A 179 -6.07 9.49 -15.29
C ARG A 179 -5.29 10.76 -15.67
N CYS A 180 -3.95 10.69 -15.76
CA CYS A 180 -3.10 11.82 -16.12
C CYS A 180 -3.35 12.34 -17.55
N PHE A 181 -3.72 11.47 -18.48
CA PHE A 181 -4.10 11.87 -19.85
C PHE A 181 -5.53 12.42 -19.97
N GLY A 182 -6.30 12.46 -18.87
CA GLY A 182 -7.66 12.99 -18.85
C GLY A 182 -8.74 12.00 -19.32
N PHE A 183 -8.38 10.76 -19.63
CA PHE A 183 -9.33 9.69 -19.97
C PHE A 183 -9.97 9.06 -18.73
N GLY A 184 -9.33 9.19 -17.56
CA GLY A 184 -9.81 8.67 -16.27
C GLY A 184 -10.37 9.76 -15.36
N GLY A 185 -11.05 9.32 -14.29
CA GLY A 185 -11.55 10.15 -13.20
C GLY A 185 -10.60 10.23 -12.01
N GLY A 186 -10.99 10.96 -10.97
CA GLY A 186 -10.24 11.12 -9.72
C GLY A 186 -9.23 12.27 -9.72
N ASN A 187 -8.58 12.49 -8.58
CA ASN A 187 -7.59 13.55 -8.41
C ASN A 187 -6.21 13.10 -8.95
N PRO A 188 -5.52 13.91 -9.77
CA PRO A 188 -4.20 13.58 -10.33
C PRO A 188 -3.06 13.47 -9.29
N GLU A 189 -3.22 14.01 -8.07
CA GLU A 189 -2.18 13.97 -7.02
C GLU A 189 -1.89 12.56 -6.47
N ALA A 190 -2.69 11.56 -6.86
CA ALA A 190 -2.59 10.18 -6.40
C ALA A 190 -1.28 9.44 -6.77
N PHE A 191 -0.44 9.99 -7.66
CA PHE A 191 0.82 9.38 -8.10
C PHE A 191 1.91 9.35 -7.00
N THR A 192 1.85 10.29 -6.06
CA THR A 192 2.92 10.51 -5.06
C THR A 192 3.16 9.29 -4.18
N GLN A 193 2.10 8.58 -3.77
CA GLN A 193 2.20 7.38 -2.93
C GLN A 193 3.04 6.26 -3.59
N ASP A 194 2.92 6.10 -4.90
CA ASP A 194 3.55 5.03 -5.65
C ASP A 194 5.03 5.35 -5.91
N LEU A 195 5.35 6.62 -6.16
CA LEU A 195 6.73 7.08 -6.24
C LEU A 195 7.48 6.83 -4.92
N ILE A 196 6.89 7.22 -3.78
CA ILE A 196 7.47 6.98 -2.45
C ILE A 196 7.67 5.47 -2.22
N THR A 197 6.68 4.66 -2.57
CA THR A 197 6.73 3.19 -2.41
C THR A 197 7.87 2.57 -3.25
N VAL A 198 8.03 2.97 -4.51
CA VAL A 198 9.09 2.47 -5.40
C VAL A 198 10.47 2.86 -4.87
N ILE A 199 10.64 4.09 -4.40
CA ILE A 199 11.91 4.55 -3.82
C ILE A 199 12.24 3.71 -2.57
N GLY A 200 11.30 3.61 -1.62
CA GLY A 200 11.48 2.84 -0.39
C GLY A 200 11.78 1.36 -0.64
N GLY A 201 11.02 0.73 -1.55
CA GLY A 201 11.22 -0.66 -1.96
C GLY A 201 12.58 -0.88 -2.63
N THR A 202 13.05 0.08 -3.44
CA THR A 202 14.37 0.01 -4.09
C THR A 202 15.50 0.11 -3.07
N ILE A 203 15.40 1.02 -2.10
CA ILE A 203 16.37 1.15 -0.99
C ILE A 203 16.47 -0.16 -0.21
N GLY A 204 15.34 -0.73 0.22
CA GLY A 204 15.29 -2.02 0.92
C GLY A 204 15.75 -3.20 0.05
N ALA A 205 15.53 -3.15 -1.26
CA ALA A 205 15.99 -4.18 -2.18
C ALA A 205 17.52 -4.19 -2.37
N LEU A 206 18.12 -3.01 -2.48
CA LEU A 206 19.54 -2.82 -2.68
C LEU A 206 20.36 -2.87 -1.38
N ARG A 207 19.70 -2.82 -0.22
CA ARG A 207 20.30 -2.85 1.13
C ARG A 207 21.26 -1.69 1.38
N ILE A 208 20.86 -0.50 0.93
CA ILE A 208 21.63 0.74 1.07
C ILE A 208 21.02 1.56 2.22
N PRO A 209 21.82 2.18 3.11
CA PRO A 209 23.27 2.39 3.02
C PRO A 209 24.14 1.31 3.67
N GLU A 210 23.59 0.35 4.39
CA GLU A 210 24.38 -0.63 5.16
C GLU A 210 25.34 -1.46 4.29
N LYS A 211 25.00 -1.68 3.01
CA LYS A 211 25.90 -2.28 2.02
C LYS A 211 27.19 -1.50 1.82
N TRP A 212 27.14 -0.16 1.89
CA TRP A 212 28.30 0.73 1.71
C TRP A 212 29.09 0.92 3.00
N ILE A 213 28.41 0.89 4.16
CA ILE A 213 29.02 1.09 5.47
C ILE A 213 28.60 -0.01 6.47
N PRO A 214 29.07 -1.26 6.28
CA PRO A 214 28.61 -2.39 7.09
C PRO A 214 28.93 -2.22 8.58
N GLY A 215 27.97 -2.54 9.45
CA GLY A 215 28.11 -2.42 10.91
C GLY A 215 27.91 -1.01 11.49
N LYS A 216 27.83 0.04 10.66
CA LYS A 216 27.73 1.44 11.14
C LYS A 216 26.29 1.92 11.34
N VAL A 217 25.34 1.32 10.64
CA VAL A 217 23.91 1.69 10.63
C VAL A 217 23.03 0.54 11.14
N ASP A 218 23.59 -0.33 11.99
CA ASP A 218 22.92 -1.54 12.44
C ASP A 218 21.65 -1.23 13.26
N LEU A 219 21.67 -0.15 14.04
CA LEU A 219 20.56 0.24 14.92
C LEU A 219 19.59 1.25 14.29
N LEU A 220 20.09 2.09 13.38
CA LEU A 220 19.35 3.24 12.84
C LEU A 220 19.83 3.52 11.41
N LEU A 221 18.89 3.92 10.53
CA LEU A 221 19.13 4.27 9.12
C LEU A 221 19.65 3.13 8.23
N ASN A 222 19.50 1.87 8.64
CA ASN A 222 19.62 0.79 7.65
C ASN A 222 18.45 0.85 6.64
N SER A 223 18.63 0.19 5.50
CA SER A 223 17.66 0.19 4.40
C SER A 223 16.25 -0.24 4.82
N HIS A 224 16.15 -1.17 5.76
CA HIS A 224 14.88 -1.69 6.25
C HIS A 224 14.17 -0.62 7.08
N ASN A 225 14.88 0.06 7.98
CA ASN A 225 14.35 1.22 8.71
C ASN A 225 13.82 2.30 7.75
N ILE A 226 14.62 2.65 6.73
CA ILE A 226 14.24 3.66 5.74
C ILE A 226 13.01 3.21 4.96
N MET A 227 12.96 1.95 4.53
CA MET A 227 11.81 1.38 3.83
C MET A 227 10.53 1.48 4.69
N HIS A 228 10.57 1.16 5.98
CA HIS A 228 9.40 1.30 6.87
C HIS A 228 8.92 2.74 6.99
N VAL A 229 9.84 3.70 7.15
CA VAL A 229 9.49 5.13 7.15
C VAL A 229 8.81 5.53 5.83
N MET A 230 9.36 5.09 4.70
CA MET A 230 8.79 5.37 3.37
C MET A 230 7.40 4.74 3.20
N VAL A 231 7.16 3.53 3.74
CA VAL A 231 5.84 2.89 3.73
C VAL A 231 4.82 3.72 4.52
N VAL A 232 5.20 4.26 5.69
CA VAL A 232 4.31 5.15 6.47
C VAL A 232 3.98 6.41 5.66
N LEU A 233 4.98 7.06 5.06
CA LEU A 233 4.77 8.24 4.22
C LEU A 233 3.89 7.95 2.99
N ALA A 234 4.11 6.80 2.34
CA ALA A 234 3.30 6.36 1.21
C ALA A 234 1.84 6.14 1.60
N VAL A 235 1.56 5.50 2.74
CA VAL A 235 0.19 5.31 3.24
C VAL A 235 -0.46 6.62 3.67
N CYS A 236 0.30 7.57 4.24
CA CYS A 236 -0.22 8.92 4.50
C CYS A 236 -0.58 9.65 3.20
N SER A 237 0.27 9.56 2.17
CA SER A 237 -0.02 10.09 0.84
C SER A 237 -1.24 9.40 0.20
N MET A 238 -1.34 8.08 0.32
CA MET A 238 -2.50 7.29 -0.10
C MET A 238 -3.78 7.77 0.60
N HIS A 239 -3.73 8.02 1.91
CA HIS A 239 -4.87 8.52 2.66
C HIS A 239 -5.34 9.88 2.15
N SER A 240 -4.43 10.82 1.91
CA SER A 240 -4.76 12.11 1.33
C SER A 240 -5.39 11.96 -0.06
N ALA A 241 -4.78 11.16 -0.94
CA ALA A 241 -5.30 10.90 -2.28
C ALA A 241 -6.70 10.25 -2.26
N THR A 242 -6.92 9.27 -1.39
CA THR A 242 -8.23 8.61 -1.25
C THR A 242 -9.30 9.58 -0.77
N LEU A 243 -9.00 10.47 0.19
CA LEU A 243 -9.96 11.48 0.63
C LEU A 243 -10.36 12.42 -0.52
N GLN A 244 -9.39 12.83 -1.34
CA GLN A 244 -9.63 13.65 -2.51
C GLN A 244 -10.46 12.89 -3.57
N ASP A 245 -10.18 11.60 -3.79
CA ASP A 245 -10.93 10.75 -4.72
C ASP A 245 -12.38 10.53 -4.27
N LEU A 246 -12.61 10.24 -2.98
CA LEU A 246 -13.95 10.10 -2.41
C LEU A 246 -14.74 11.43 -2.49
N ALA A 247 -14.09 12.55 -2.16
CA ALA A 247 -14.69 13.88 -2.30
C ALA A 247 -14.97 14.24 -3.77
N TRP A 248 -14.12 13.80 -4.69
CA TRP A 248 -14.33 14.02 -6.13
C TRP A 248 -15.52 13.21 -6.67
N MET A 249 -15.66 11.93 -6.29
CA MET A 249 -16.77 11.07 -6.73
C MET A 249 -18.14 11.55 -6.25
N THR A 250 -18.20 12.29 -5.14
CA THR A 250 -19.47 12.82 -4.60
C THR A 250 -19.89 14.16 -5.22
N LYS A 251 -19.07 14.78 -6.07
CA LYS A 251 -19.41 16.05 -6.73
C LYS A 251 -20.49 15.85 -7.79
N PRO A 252 -21.61 16.60 -7.75
CA PRO A 252 -22.65 16.51 -8.78
C PRO A 252 -22.09 16.81 -10.17
N GLY A 253 -22.45 15.98 -11.15
CA GLY A 253 -22.10 16.20 -12.56
C GLY A 253 -20.61 15.99 -12.90
N VAL A 254 -19.82 15.35 -12.02
CA VAL A 254 -18.38 15.15 -12.23
C VAL A 254 -18.06 14.39 -13.52
N CYS A 255 -18.94 13.46 -13.92
CA CYS A 255 -18.79 12.70 -15.16
C CYS A 255 -19.38 13.40 -16.40
N LEU A 256 -20.07 14.53 -16.23
CA LEU A 256 -20.60 15.35 -17.33
C LEU A 256 -19.61 16.45 -17.76
N GLN A 257 -18.64 16.79 -16.91
CA GLN A 257 -17.64 17.82 -17.15
C GLN A 257 -16.35 17.31 -17.82
N GLN A 258 -16.21 16.00 -18.03
CA GLN A 258 -15.10 15.50 -18.83
C GLN A 258 -15.32 15.88 -20.29
N PRO A 259 -14.33 16.46 -20.98
CA PRO A 259 -14.47 16.78 -22.38
C PRO A 259 -14.52 15.45 -23.16
N MET A 260 -15.73 14.91 -23.33
CA MET A 260 -16.00 14.17 -24.54
C MET A 260 -15.76 15.17 -25.66
N THR A 261 -14.66 14.98 -26.38
CA THR A 261 -14.46 15.53 -27.71
C THR A 261 -15.78 15.48 -28.45
N ASN A 262 -16.38 16.66 -28.66
CA ASN A 262 -17.40 16.86 -29.69
C ASN A 262 -16.73 16.53 -31.03
N ALA A 263 -16.67 15.24 -31.36
CA ALA A 263 -16.51 14.79 -32.73
C ALA A 263 -17.88 14.97 -33.38
N GLY A 264 -17.90 15.84 -34.39
CA GLY A 264 -19.10 16.50 -34.88
C GLY A 264 -20.21 15.58 -35.39
N LEU A 265 -21.42 15.96 -35.03
CA LEU A 265 -22.61 15.85 -35.87
C LEU A 265 -23.27 17.24 -35.91
N ALA A 266 -22.50 18.22 -36.40
CA ALA A 266 -23.09 19.35 -37.09
C ALA A 266 -23.26 18.91 -38.55
N SER A 267 -24.36 18.21 -38.83
CA SER A 267 -24.83 17.99 -40.20
C SER A 267 -26.20 18.64 -40.32
N THR A 268 -26.19 19.85 -40.87
CA THR A 268 -27.08 20.26 -41.97
C THR A 268 -28.52 19.75 -41.91
N MET A 269 -29.46 20.62 -41.51
CA MET A 269 -30.77 20.65 -42.14
C MET A 269 -30.96 22.02 -42.78
N ASP A 270 -31.03 21.95 -44.10
CA ASP A 270 -31.17 23.04 -45.06
C ASP A 270 -32.38 23.92 -44.79
N HIS A 271 -32.17 25.20 -45.11
CA HIS A 271 -33.21 26.11 -45.55
C HIS A 271 -33.87 25.57 -46.82
N HIS A 272 -35.15 25.21 -46.72
CA HIS A 272 -36.20 25.19 -47.77
C HIS A 272 -37.48 24.83 -47.00
N ASP A 273 -38.51 25.67 -46.86
CA ASP A 273 -39.39 26.18 -47.92
C ASP A 273 -40.23 27.38 -47.44
N LEU A 274 -40.54 28.25 -48.41
CA LEU A 274 -41.76 29.06 -48.64
C LEU A 274 -42.50 29.70 -47.45
#